data_AF-A0A8B4R9H1-F1
#
_entry.id   AF-A0A8B4R9H1-F1
#
_cell.length_a   1.000
_cell.length_b   1.000
_cell.length_c   1.000
_cell.angle_alpha   90.00
_cell.angle_beta   90.00
_cell.angle_gamma   90.00
#
_symmetry.space_group_name_H-M   'P 1'
#
loop_
_entity.id
_entity.type
_entity.pdbx_description
1 polymer ?
#
loop_
_entity_poly.entity_id
_entity_poly.type
_entity_poly.pdbx_seq_one_letter_code
_entity_poly.pdbx_strand_id
1 'polypeptide(L)'
;MGVEVSEEEDGIRVKADTKKLKPVTVKTLPHPGFPTDMQAQFTALMAVVNGESTMIETVFENRFQHLEEMRRMGLQTEILRDTAMIHGGEPYKVHRSCLLTYELVQL
;
A
#
# COMPACT_ATOMS: atom_id res chain seq x y z
N MET A 1 3.22 9.22 -8.52
CA MET A 1 2.14 8.36 -9.05
C MET A 1 1.40 8.93 -10.25
N GLY A 2 1.47 10.23 -10.55
CA GLY A 2 0.79 10.78 -11.75
C GLY A 2 -0.70 11.05 -11.54
N VAL A 3 -1.06 11.46 -10.32
CA VAL A 3 -2.43 11.78 -9.90
C VAL A 3 -2.63 13.30 -10.00
N GLU A 4 -3.80 13.72 -10.48
CA GLU A 4 -4.20 15.13 -10.47
C GLU A 4 -4.88 15.44 -9.14
N VAL A 5 -4.39 16.47 -8.46
CA VAL A 5 -4.93 16.95 -7.19
C VAL A 5 -5.27 18.42 -7.36
N SER A 6 -6.52 18.79 -7.07
CA SER A 6 -6.99 20.18 -7.10
C SER A 6 -7.69 20.53 -5.80
N GLU A 7 -7.39 21.70 -5.26
CA GLU A 7 -8.12 22.26 -4.12
C GLU A 7 -9.48 22.78 -4.58
N GLU A 8 -10.51 22.53 -3.77
CA GLU A 8 -11.87 23.06 -3.91
C GLU A 8 -12.23 23.80 -2.62
N GLU A 9 -13.27 24.63 -2.63
CA GLU A 9 -13.62 25.57 -1.55
C GLU A 9 -13.74 24.88 -0.17
N ASP A 10 -14.23 23.64 -0.13
CA ASP A 10 -14.41 22.84 1.09
C ASP A 10 -13.61 21.52 1.09
N GLY A 11 -12.59 21.37 0.23
CA GLY A 11 -11.85 20.10 0.21
C GLY A 11 -10.81 19.93 -0.88
N ILE A 12 -10.51 18.66 -1.14
CA ILE A 12 -9.49 18.25 -2.11
C ILE A 12 -10.12 17.26 -3.07
N ARG A 13 -10.00 17.53 -4.36
CA ARG A 13 -10.40 16.61 -5.43
C ARG A 13 -9.18 15.88 -5.98
N VAL A 14 -9.28 14.56 -5.98
CA VAL A 14 -8.23 13.66 -6.48
C VAL A 14 -8.77 12.91 -7.71
N LYS A 15 -8.09 13.05 -8.84
CA LYS A 15 -8.40 12.33 -10.08
C LYS A 15 -7.20 11.49 -10.52
N ALA A 16 -7.44 10.22 -10.80
CA ALA A 16 -6.44 9.31 -11.31
C ALA A 16 -7.02 8.44 -12.41
N ASP A 17 -6.30 8.32 -13.52
CA ASP A 17 -6.52 7.25 -14.50
C ASP A 17 -5.65 6.06 -14.08
N THR A 18 -6.30 4.96 -13.68
CA THR A 18 -5.62 3.77 -13.16
C THR A 18 -4.61 3.19 -14.16
N LYS A 19 -4.83 3.35 -15.47
CA LYS A 19 -3.91 2.89 -16.52
C LYS A 19 -2.66 3.78 -16.66
N LYS A 20 -2.71 5.01 -16.16
CA LYS A 20 -1.60 5.99 -16.23
C LYS A 20 -0.86 6.15 -14.92
N LEU A 21 -1.33 5.50 -13.85
CA LEU A 21 -0.62 5.51 -12.58
C LEU A 21 0.79 4.94 -12.77
N LYS A 22 1.75 5.58 -12.12
CA LYS A 22 3.15 5.18 -12.15
C LYS A 22 3.55 4.59 -10.80
N PRO A 23 4.34 3.50 -10.81
CA PRO A 23 4.90 2.95 -9.59
C PRO A 23 5.78 4.00 -8.89
N VAL A 24 5.89 3.90 -7.57
CA VAL A 24 6.64 4.86 -6.74
C VAL A 24 7.37 4.18 -5.60
N THR A 25 8.40 4.85 -5.11
CA THR A 25 9.03 4.55 -3.83
C THR A 25 8.50 5.50 -2.77
N VAL A 26 7.97 4.95 -1.68
CA VAL A 26 7.49 5.69 -0.52
C VAL A 26 8.32 5.28 0.69
N LYS A 27 8.73 6.27 1.49
CA LYS A 27 9.47 6.08 2.74
C LYS A 27 8.75 6.81 3.85
N THR A 28 8.36 6.08 4.90
CA THR A 28 7.75 6.68 6.08
C THR A 28 8.80 7.47 6.85
N LEU A 29 8.39 8.60 7.42
CA LEU A 29 9.25 9.52 8.15
C LEU A 29 8.43 10.21 9.25
N PRO A 30 9.04 10.63 10.37
CA PRO A 30 8.38 11.49 11.34
C PRO A 30 7.83 12.77 10.69
N HIS A 31 6.79 13.36 11.29
CA HIS A 31 6.20 14.60 10.80
C HIS A 31 7.28 15.67 10.57
N PRO A 32 7.30 16.35 9.40
CA PRO A 32 6.27 16.46 8.35
C PRO A 32 6.37 15.45 7.19
N GLY A 33 7.12 14.35 7.36
CA GLY A 33 7.27 13.32 6.34
C GLY A 33 6.04 12.42 6.13
N PHE A 34 6.18 11.40 5.28
CA PHE A 34 5.07 10.50 4.96
C PHE A 34 4.67 9.67 6.19
N PRO A 35 3.39 9.70 6.61
CA PRO A 35 2.98 9.07 7.86
C PRO A 35 2.87 7.54 7.73
N THR A 36 3.37 6.83 8.74
CA THR A 36 3.21 5.36 8.91
C THR A 36 1.75 4.91 8.81
N ASP A 37 0.79 5.73 9.25
CA ASP A 37 -0.63 5.40 9.22
C ASP A 37 -1.23 5.29 7.81
N MET A 38 -0.57 5.88 6.80
CA MET A 38 -0.99 5.85 5.40
C MET A 38 -0.32 4.75 4.58
N GLN A 39 0.65 4.03 5.16
CA GLN A 39 1.43 3.04 4.43
C GLN A 39 0.54 1.93 3.86
N ALA A 40 -0.41 1.41 4.64
CA ALA A 40 -1.19 0.23 4.26
C ALA A 40 -2.16 0.56 3.10
N GLN A 41 -2.77 1.74 3.15
CA GLN A 41 -3.65 2.27 2.12
C GLN A 41 -2.87 2.54 0.84
N PHE A 42 -1.64 3.07 0.95
CA PHE A 42 -0.75 3.27 -0.19
C PHE A 42 -0.27 1.96 -0.80
N THR A 43 0.04 0.95 0.02
CA THR A 43 0.38 -0.40 -0.45
C THR A 43 -0.76 -1.03 -1.25
N ALA A 44 -2.01 -0.84 -0.80
CA ALA A 44 -3.19 -1.27 -1.56
C ALA A 44 -3.31 -0.57 -2.91
N LEU A 45 -2.98 0.73 -2.98
CA LEU A 45 -2.92 1.45 -4.24
C LEU A 45 -1.76 0.94 -5.13
N MET A 46 -0.57 0.71 -4.56
CA MET A 46 0.59 0.17 -5.28
C MET A 46 0.30 -1.18 -5.92
N ALA A 47 -0.50 -2.04 -5.27
CA ALA A 47 -0.89 -3.35 -5.80
C ALA A 47 -1.65 -3.27 -7.13
N VAL A 48 -2.42 -2.20 -7.38
CA VAL A 48 -3.19 -2.02 -8.62
C VAL A 48 -2.44 -1.25 -9.71
N VAL A 49 -1.28 -0.68 -9.37
CA VAL A 49 -0.45 0.09 -10.31
C VAL A 49 0.50 -0.84 -11.03
N ASN A 50 0.50 -0.81 -12.36
CA ASN A 50 1.39 -1.66 -13.15
C ASN A 50 2.88 -1.31 -12.91
N GLY A 51 3.66 -2.29 -12.49
CA GLY A 51 5.09 -2.18 -12.24
C GLY A 51 5.49 -2.35 -10.77
N GLU A 52 6.74 -2.03 -10.47
CA GLU A 52 7.36 -2.30 -9.16
C GLU A 52 7.38 -1.04 -8.30
N SER A 53 6.66 -1.08 -7.17
CA SER A 53 6.68 -0.01 -6.17
C SER A 53 7.44 -0.47 -4.93
N THR A 54 7.97 0.47 -4.16
CA THR A 54 8.73 0.17 -2.94
C THR A 54 8.15 0.94 -1.76
N MET A 55 7.88 0.24 -0.65
CA MET A 55 7.48 0.85 0.61
C MET A 55 8.59 0.62 1.65
N ILE A 56 9.11 1.69 2.24
CA ILE A 56 10.16 1.64 3.27
C ILE A 56 9.57 2.20 4.56
N GLU A 57 9.50 1.37 5.61
CA GLU A 57 8.95 1.74 6.91
C GLU A 57 10.08 1.96 7.94
N THR A 58 10.35 3.22 8.31
CA THR A 58 11.46 3.55 9.23
C THR A 58 11.05 3.96 10.64
N VAL A 59 9.75 4.09 10.91
CA VAL A 59 9.25 4.63 12.18
C VAL A 59 8.76 3.52 13.11
N PHE A 60 8.22 2.42 12.56
CA PHE A 60 7.71 1.29 13.34
C PHE A 60 8.18 -0.05 12.79
N GLU A 61 8.86 -0.83 13.63
CA GLU A 61 9.24 -2.20 13.28
C GLU A 61 8.00 -3.11 13.17
N ASN A 62 8.05 -4.11 12.26
CA ASN A 62 7.06 -5.19 12.11
C ASN A 62 5.64 -4.79 11.64
N ARG A 63 5.45 -3.65 10.94
CA ARG A 63 4.13 -3.17 10.46
C ARG A 63 3.62 -3.81 9.15
N PHE A 64 4.33 -4.75 8.56
CA PHE A 64 3.94 -5.40 7.31
C PHE A 64 2.93 -6.55 7.45
N GLN A 65 2.26 -6.72 8.60
CA GLN A 65 1.24 -7.77 8.78
C GLN A 65 0.13 -7.74 7.71
N HIS A 66 -0.27 -6.53 7.27
CA HIS A 66 -1.24 -6.35 6.20
C HIS A 66 -0.78 -6.95 4.85
N LEU A 67 0.53 -7.00 4.59
CA LEU A 67 1.08 -7.60 3.37
C LEU A 67 0.90 -9.12 3.34
N GLU A 68 0.84 -9.80 4.50
CA GLU A 68 0.61 -11.24 4.54
C GLU A 68 -0.80 -11.60 4.07
N GLU A 69 -1.81 -10.84 4.52
CA GLU A 69 -3.18 -11.03 4.04
C GLU A 69 -3.32 -10.66 2.56
N MET A 70 -2.65 -9.60 2.11
CA MET A 70 -2.65 -9.26 0.69
C MET A 70 -1.95 -10.34 -0.16
N ARG A 71 -0.88 -10.98 0.33
CA ARG A 71 -0.26 -12.15 -0.33
C ARG A 71 -1.22 -13.31 -0.46
N ARG A 72 -2.05 -13.59 0.56
CA ARG A 72 -3.12 -14.60 0.47
C ARG A 72 -4.15 -14.26 -0.61
N MET A 73 -4.37 -12.97 -0.88
CA MET A 73 -5.21 -12.49 -1.98
C MET A 73 -4.50 -12.51 -3.36
N GLY A 74 -3.23 -12.89 -3.42
CA GLY A 74 -2.45 -12.99 -4.65
C GLY A 74 -1.41 -11.88 -4.85
N LEU A 75 -1.14 -11.04 -3.84
CA LEU A 75 -0.06 -10.04 -3.91
C LEU A 75 1.29 -10.69 -4.04
N GLN A 76 2.00 -10.31 -5.10
CA GLN A 76 3.42 -10.58 -5.21
C GLN A 76 4.15 -9.45 -4.49
N THR A 77 4.74 -9.77 -3.32
CA THR A 77 5.66 -8.88 -2.63
C THR A 77 6.87 -9.61 -2.08
N GLU A 78 7.99 -8.90 -2.06
CA GLU A 78 9.19 -9.29 -1.35
C GLU A 78 9.37 -8.35 -0.15
N ILE A 79 9.69 -8.91 1.03
CA ILE A 79 9.94 -8.10 2.23
C ILE A 79 11.38 -8.36 2.66
N LEU A 80 12.16 -7.29 2.75
CA LEU A 80 13.52 -7.28 3.24
C LEU A 80 13.62 -6.27 4.40
N ARG A 81 13.61 -6.78 5.64
CA ARG A 81 13.65 -5.97 6.87
C ARG A 81 12.51 -4.93 6.92
N ASP A 82 12.85 -3.68 6.62
CA ASP A 82 11.99 -2.50 6.66
C ASP A 82 11.46 -2.11 5.27
N THR A 83 11.87 -2.84 4.23
CA THR A 83 11.55 -2.55 2.84
C THR A 83 10.66 -3.62 2.25
N ALA A 84 9.51 -3.23 1.70
CA ALA A 84 8.61 -4.08 0.94
C ALA A 84 8.63 -3.68 -0.54
N MET A 85 8.96 -4.61 -1.41
CA MET A 85 8.79 -4.50 -2.86
C MET A 85 7.41 -5.02 -3.25
N ILE A 86 6.65 -4.23 -3.98
CA ILE A 86 5.28 -4.54 -4.40
C ILE A 86 5.22 -4.62 -5.92
N HIS A 87 4.89 -5.79 -6.44
CA HIS A 87 4.71 -6.01 -7.88
C HIS A 87 3.22 -5.86 -8.21
N GLY A 88 2.85 -4.68 -8.70
CA GLY A 88 1.46 -4.34 -9.01
C GLY A 88 1.10 -4.52 -10.48
N GLY A 89 -0.21 -4.51 -10.75
CA GLY A 89 -0.77 -4.63 -12.11
C GLY A 89 -1.31 -6.01 -12.46
N GLU A 90 -1.02 -7.03 -11.66
CA GLU A 90 -1.61 -8.36 -11.81
C GLU A 90 -3.00 -8.44 -11.15
N PRO A 91 -3.91 -9.33 -11.60
CA PRO A 91 -5.22 -9.51 -10.99
C PRO A 91 -5.15 -10.14 -9.59
N TYR A 92 -5.78 -9.47 -8.61
CA TYR A 92 -5.89 -9.95 -7.23
C TYR A 92 -7.19 -10.69 -7.00
N LYS A 93 -7.15 -11.82 -6.30
CA LYS A 93 -8.35 -12.53 -5.83
C LYS A 93 -8.92 -11.81 -4.62
N VAL A 94 -9.67 -10.74 -4.86
CA VAL A 94 -10.45 -10.09 -3.82
C VAL A 94 -11.69 -10.94 -3.53
N HIS A 95 -11.55 -11.97 -2.69
CA HIS A 95 -12.72 -12.63 -2.10
C HIS A 95 -13.36 -11.66 -1.11
N ARG A 96 -14.66 -11.36 -1.27
CA ARG A 96 -15.43 -10.38 -0.49
C ARG A 96 -15.46 -10.62 1.05
N SER A 97 -14.79 -11.66 1.56
CA SER A 97 -14.93 -12.16 2.94
C SER A 97 -13.61 -12.30 3.72
N CYS A 98 -12.45 -11.97 3.15
CA CYS A 98 -11.16 -12.40 3.71
C CYS A 98 -10.35 -11.26 4.35
N LEU A 99 -10.96 -10.42 5.20
CA LEU A 99 -10.24 -9.39 5.98
C LEU A 99 -10.41 -9.52 7.50
N LEU A 100 -11.03 -10.59 8.00
CA LEU A 100 -11.14 -10.85 9.44
C LEU A 100 -10.96 -12.34 9.74
N THR A 101 -9.72 -12.75 10.00
CA THR A 101 -9.44 -13.87 10.92
C THR A 101 -8.31 -13.46 11.86
N TYR A 102 -8.60 -12.46 12.70
CA TYR A 102 -7.91 -12.26 13.97
C TYR A 102 -8.73 -12.94 15.07
N GLU A 103 -8.75 -14.26 15.08
CA GLU A 103 -8.97 -15.05 16.29
C GLU A 103 -7.98 -16.21 16.24
N LEU A 104 -7.25 -16.42 17.35
CA LEU A 104 -6.32 -17.53 17.61
C LEU A 104 -4.95 -17.47 16.91
N VAL A 105 -4.04 -16.57 17.34
CA VAL A 105 -2.67 -16.93 17.84
C VAL A 105 -2.14 -15.72 18.65
N GLN A 106 -2.59 -15.61 19.89
CA GLN A 106 -1.83 -14.99 20.98
C GLN A 106 -2.03 -15.88 22.22
N LEU A 107 -1.33 -17.01 22.24
CA LEU A 107 -0.98 -17.78 23.44
C LEU A 107 0.50 -18.15 23.33
#